data_AF-A0A2V8UNM2-F1
#
_entry.id   AF-A0A2V8UNM2-F1
#
_cell.length_a   1.000
_cell.length_b   1.000
_cell.length_c   1.000
_cell.angle_alpha   90.00
_cell.angle_beta   90.00
_cell.angle_gamma   90.00
#
_symmetry.space_group_name_H-M   'P 1'
#
loop_
_entity.id
_entity.type
_entity.pdbx_description
1 polymer ?
#
loop_
_entity_poly.entity_id
_entity_poly.type
_entity_poly.pdbx_seq_one_letter_code
_entity_poly.pdbx_strand_id
1 'polypeptide(L)'
;NEAYLIPLRLTWTSDPLQVESITFPKPHDEKYSFSPTPLSVFTGAFDITTKFKVPSGVTPGLAVLLGKLRYQACNDTMCFPPKTVEVKLPVEVQ
;
A
#
# COMPACT_ATOMS: atom_id res chain seq x y z
N ASN A 1 13.97 2.97 19.04
CA ASN A 1 13.48 4.33 18.68
C ASN A 1 12.86 4.23 17.30
N GLU A 2 11.66 3.63 17.20
CA GLU A 2 11.02 3.22 15.92
C GLU A 2 9.91 4.19 15.49
N ALA A 3 9.68 5.26 16.26
CA ALA A 3 8.54 6.16 16.15
C ALA A 3 8.51 7.05 14.89
N TYR A 4 9.53 6.96 14.02
CA TYR A 4 9.68 7.82 12.84
C TYR A 4 9.51 7.10 11.50
N LEU A 5 9.41 5.76 11.51
CA LEU A 5 9.20 5.00 10.28
C LEU A 5 7.71 4.92 9.99
N ILE A 6 7.29 5.55 8.89
CA ILE A 6 5.89 5.48 8.46
C ILE A 6 5.73 4.24 7.57
N PRO A 7 4.90 3.27 7.99
CA PRO A 7 4.73 2.06 7.22
C PRO A 7 4.06 2.34 5.88
N LEU A 8 4.45 1.58 4.86
CA LEU A 8 3.73 1.49 3.61
C LEU A 8 2.31 0.99 3.91
N ARG A 9 1.31 1.78 3.54
CA ARG A 9 -0.10 1.48 3.82
C ARG A 9 -0.95 1.73 2.58
N LEU A 10 -1.58 0.68 2.09
CA LEU A 10 -2.65 0.76 1.10
C LEU A 10 -3.99 0.65 1.83
N THR A 11 -4.91 1.56 1.51
CA THR A 11 -6.29 1.53 1.99
C THR A 11 -7.23 1.69 0.81
N TRP A 12 -8.36 0.97 0.82
CA TRP A 12 -9.41 1.11 -0.18
C TRP A 12 -10.67 1.69 0.46
N THR A 13 -11.43 2.44 -0.32
CA THR A 13 -12.84 2.71 -0.02
C THR A 13 -13.63 1.44 -0.35
N SER A 14 -14.31 0.89 0.66
CA SER A 14 -15.09 -0.35 0.53
C SER A 14 -16.44 -0.10 -0.16
N ASP A 15 -16.44 0.12 -1.47
CA ASP A 15 -17.62 0.21 -2.34
C ASP A 15 -17.19 0.13 -3.82
N PRO A 16 -17.79 -0.73 -4.67
CA PRO A 16 -18.79 -1.77 -4.37
C PRO A 16 -18.20 -3.06 -3.81
N LEU A 17 -16.87 -3.21 -3.82
CA LEU A 17 -16.21 -4.43 -3.35
C LEU A 17 -15.77 -4.31 -1.90
N GLN A 18 -15.80 -5.43 -1.19
CA GLN A 18 -15.22 -5.54 0.14
C GLN A 18 -13.77 -6.00 0.05
N VAL A 19 -12.88 -5.34 0.78
CA VAL A 19 -11.49 -5.79 0.93
C VAL A 19 -11.46 -6.97 1.90
N GLU A 20 -11.04 -8.14 1.44
CA GLU A 20 -10.84 -9.31 2.28
C GLU A 20 -9.44 -9.30 2.90
N SER A 21 -8.41 -9.00 2.10
CA SER A 21 -7.05 -8.89 2.59
C SER A 21 -6.17 -8.03 1.68
N ILE A 22 -5.15 -7.43 2.27
CA ILE A 22 -4.07 -6.74 1.56
C ILE A 22 -2.76 -7.38 1.98
N THR A 23 -2.02 -7.94 1.02
CA THR A 23 -0.75 -8.60 1.23
C THR A 23 0.38 -7.75 0.64
N PHE A 24 1.32 -7.39 1.50
CA PHE A 24 2.56 -6.71 1.11
C PHE A 24 3.64 -7.76 0.82
N PRO A 25 4.62 -7.44 -0.03
CA PRO A 25 5.74 -8.33 -0.27
C PRO A 25 6.57 -8.47 1.01
N LYS A 26 7.53 -9.40 1.01
CA LYS A 26 8.45 -9.51 2.15
C LYS A 26 9.39 -8.30 2.14
N PRO A 27 9.49 -7.53 3.25
CA PRO A 27 10.45 -6.44 3.32
C PRO A 27 11.87 -6.98 3.43
N HIS A 28 12.84 -6.12 3.12
CA HIS A 28 14.27 -6.39 3.26
C HIS A 28 14.86 -5.46 4.33
N ASP A 29 15.72 -5.98 5.20
CA ASP A 29 16.40 -5.16 6.19
C ASP A 29 17.64 -4.53 5.58
N GLU A 30 17.68 -3.21 5.52
CA GLU A 30 18.78 -2.45 4.95
C GLU A 30 19.37 -1.48 5.97
N LYS A 31 20.70 -1.47 6.07
CA LYS A 31 21.41 -0.60 6.99
C LYS A 31 21.77 0.69 6.29
N TYR A 32 21.16 1.79 6.73
CA TYR A 32 21.49 3.12 6.24
C TYR A 32 22.39 3.88 7.21
N SER A 33 23.21 4.78 6.67
CA SER A 33 24.16 5.60 7.42
C SER A 33 23.50 6.49 8.48
N PHE A 34 22.29 6.96 8.20
CA PHE A 34 21.52 7.86 9.05
C PHE A 34 20.73 7.14 10.17
N SER A 35 20.65 5.81 10.15
CA SER A 35 19.89 5.05 11.13
C SER A 35 20.81 4.16 11.98
N PRO A 36 20.72 4.17 13.32
CA PRO A 36 21.50 3.28 14.18
C PRO A 36 21.06 1.81 14.06
N THR A 37 19.85 1.53 13.59
CA THR A 37 19.31 0.18 13.35
C THR A 37 19.04 -0.05 11.86
N PRO A 38 19.13 -1.30 11.35
CA PRO A 38 18.60 -1.62 10.04
C PRO A 38 17.13 -1.22 9.91
N LEU A 39 16.74 -0.75 8.74
CA LEU A 39 15.36 -0.40 8.41
C LEU A 39 14.77 -1.50 7.55
N SER A 40 13.55 -1.94 7.88
CA SER A 40 12.80 -2.86 7.03
C SER A 40 12.14 -2.07 5.90
N VAL A 41 12.62 -2.25 4.67
CA VAL A 41 12.28 -1.45 3.49
C VAL A 41 11.77 -2.29 2.34
N PHE A 42 11.10 -1.62 1.41
CA PHE A 42 10.74 -2.17 0.10
C PHE A 42 11.58 -1.45 -0.96
N THR A 43 12.34 -2.21 -1.75
CA THR A 43 13.25 -1.67 -2.77
C THR A 43 12.98 -2.34 -4.12
N GLY A 44 13.34 -1.65 -5.21
CA GLY A 44 13.08 -2.12 -6.56
C GLY A 44 11.59 -2.13 -6.93
N ALA A 45 11.24 -2.94 -7.92
CA ALA A 45 9.85 -3.18 -8.30
C ALA A 45 9.24 -4.25 -7.37
N PHE A 46 8.02 -4.00 -6.90
CA PHE A 46 7.31 -4.92 -6.02
C PHE A 46 5.79 -4.79 -6.21
N ASP A 47 5.07 -5.85 -5.85
CA ASP A 47 3.62 -5.91 -5.97
C ASP A 47 2.94 -5.89 -4.61
N ILE A 48 1.81 -5.19 -4.53
CA ILE A 48 0.87 -5.25 -3.39
C ILE A 48 -0.40 -5.93 -3.89
N THR A 49 -0.76 -7.05 -3.29
CA THR A 49 -1.92 -7.84 -3.71
C THR A 49 -3.10 -7.55 -2.80
N THR A 50 -4.22 -7.10 -3.36
CA THR A 50 -5.49 -6.98 -2.63
C THR A 50 -6.46 -8.06 -3.09
N LYS A 51 -7.03 -8.82 -2.15
CA LYS A 51 -8.16 -9.71 -2.42
C LYS A 51 -9.46 -8.96 -2.14
N PHE A 52 -10.32 -8.93 -3.14
CA PHE A 52 -11.65 -8.36 -3.03
C PHE A 52 -12.70 -9.47 -3.01
N LYS A 53 -13.74 -9.26 -2.22
CA LYS A 53 -14.95 -10.07 -2.22
C LYS A 53 -16.08 -9.22 -2.78
N VAL A 54 -16.89 -9.80 -3.66
CA VAL A 54 -18.14 -9.20 -4.16
C VAL A 54 -19.25 -9.50 -3.14
N PRO A 55 -19.83 -8.48 -2.48
CA PRO A 55 -20.99 -8.66 -1.61
C PRO A 55 -22.22 -9.13 -2.38
N SER A 56 -23.07 -9.91 -1.71
CA SER A 56 -24.41 -10.26 -2.24
C SER A 56 -25.23 -8.98 -2.42
N GLY A 57 -25.65 -8.68 -3.65
CA GLY A 57 -26.45 -7.50 -3.98
C GLY A 57 -25.69 -6.36 -4.66
N VAL A 58 -24.40 -6.53 -4.96
CA VAL A 58 -23.71 -5.60 -5.89
C VAL A 58 -24.35 -5.70 -7.27
N THR A 59 -24.60 -4.53 -7.87
CA THR A 59 -25.09 -4.46 -9.24
C THR A 59 -23.94 -4.77 -10.20
N PRO A 60 -24.10 -5.74 -11.13
CA PRO A 60 -23.11 -5.98 -12.17
C PRO A 60 -22.86 -4.72 -13.01
N GLY A 61 -21.63 -4.59 -13.50
CA GLY A 61 -21.22 -3.48 -14.34
C GLY A 61 -19.85 -2.93 -14.00
N LEU A 62 -19.52 -1.81 -14.64
CA LEU A 62 -18.25 -1.11 -14.45
C LEU A 62 -18.29 -0.30 -13.16
N ALA A 63 -17.24 -0.45 -12.36
CA ALA A 63 -17.00 0.35 -11.17
C ALA A 63 -15.55 0.81 -11.10
N VAL A 64 -15.28 1.85 -10.32
CA VAL A 64 -13.92 2.32 -10.03
C VAL A 64 -13.71 2.25 -8.53
N LEU A 65 -12.81 1.38 -8.10
CA LEU A 65 -12.38 1.31 -6.71
C LEU A 65 -11.36 2.41 -6.44
N LEU A 66 -11.59 3.15 -5.37
CA LEU A 66 -10.70 4.23 -4.94
C LEU A 66 -9.84 3.74 -3.78
N GLY A 67 -8.53 3.87 -3.95
CA GLY A 67 -7.53 3.54 -2.95
C GLY A 67 -6.62 4.72 -2.64
N LYS A 68 -5.93 4.62 -1.52
CA LYS A 68 -4.87 5.55 -1.11
C LYS A 68 -3.66 4.75 -0.68
N LEU A 69 -2.53 4.99 -1.36
CA LEU A 69 -1.25 4.45 -1.00
C LEU A 69 -0.45 5.52 -0.25
N ARG A 70 -0.28 5.34 1.06
CA ARG A 70 0.58 6.17 1.89
C ARG A 70 1.94 5.51 2.04
N TYR A 71 3.00 6.25 1.75
CA TYR A 71 4.37 5.75 1.82
C TYR A 71 5.33 6.85 2.27
N GLN A 72 6.51 6.43 2.73
CA GLN A 72 7.64 7.28 2.99
C GLN A 72 8.82 6.77 2.17
N ALA A 73 9.30 7.60 1.24
CA ALA A 73 10.51 7.30 0.50
C ALA A 73 11.74 7.70 1.33
N CYS A 74 12.81 6.93 1.20
CA CYS A 74 14.12 7.27 1.76
C CYS A 74 15.19 7.14 0.66
N ASN A 75 16.28 7.86 0.83
CA ASN A 75 17.53 7.63 0.11
C ASN A 75 18.62 7.25 1.14
N ASP A 76 19.88 7.14 0.70
CA ASP A 76 21.00 6.68 1.53
C ASP A 76 21.34 7.59 2.73
N THR A 77 20.78 8.80 2.75
CA THR A 77 21.11 9.87 3.70
C THR A 77 19.93 10.33 4.56
N MET A 78 18.69 10.16 4.10
CA MET A 78 17.50 10.62 4.81
C MET A 78 16.21 9.98 4.30
N CYS A 79 15.17 10.07 5.14
CA CYS A 79 13.79 9.81 4.75
C CYS A 79 13.03 11.13 4.51
N PHE A 80 12.21 11.15 3.46
CA PHE A 80 11.41 12.32 3.08
C PHE A 80 10.10 12.39 3.87
N PRO A 81 9.36 13.52 3.81
CA PRO A 81 7.99 13.57 4.31
C PRO A 81 7.10 12.51 3.62
N PRO A 82 6.17 11.89 4.36
CA PRO A 82 5.27 10.89 3.79
C PRO A 82 4.38 11.50 2.71
N LYS A 83 4.15 10.73 1.66
CA LYS A 83 3.22 11.07 0.58
C LYS A 83 2.05 10.11 0.56
N THR A 84 0.93 10.59 0.02
CA THR A 84 -0.24 9.76 -0.27
C THR A 84 -0.54 9.91 -1.75
N VAL A 85 -0.63 8.78 -2.45
CA VAL A 85 -1.01 8.71 -3.86
C VAL A 85 -2.40 8.08 -3.94
N GLU A 86 -3.25 8.66 -4.78
CA GLU A 86 -4.55 8.07 -5.10
C GLU A 86 -4.38 6.91 -6.07
N VAL A 87 -5.03 5.79 -5.77
CA VAL A 87 -5.10 4.61 -6.63
C VAL A 87 -6.52 4.52 -7.17
N LYS A 88 -6.67 4.46 -8.49
CA LYS A 88 -7.97 4.26 -9.14
C LYS A 88 -7.91 2.94 -9.90
N LEU A 89 -8.74 1.98 -9.49
CA LEU A 89 -8.76 0.66 -10.08
C LEU A 89 -10.11 0.44 -10.78
N PRO A 90 -10.18 0.56 -12.11
CA PRO A 90 -11.37 0.17 -12.85
C PRO A 90 -11.56 -1.35 -12.75
N VAL A 91 -12.76 -1.77 -12.41
CA VAL A 91 -13.16 -3.18 -12.32
C VAL A 91 -14.48 -3.38 -13.05
N GLU A 92 -14.67 -4.56 -13.59
CA GLU A 92 -15.95 -5.01 -14.13
C GLU A 92 -16.47 -6.13 -13.23
N VAL A 93 -17.61 -5.90 -12.59
CA VAL A 93 -18.31 -6.91 -11.80
C VAL A 93 -19.28 -7.62 -12.73
N GLN A 94 -19.13 -8.95 -12.85
CA GLN A 94 -20.00 -9.81 -13.67
C GLN A 94 -21.08 -10.45 -12.81
#